data_AF-A0A535K8F3-F1
#
_entry.id   AF-A0A535K8F3-F1
#
_cell.length_a   1.000
_cell.length_b   1.000
_cell.length_c   1.000
_cell.angle_alpha   90.00
_cell.angle_beta   90.00
_cell.angle_gamma   90.00
#
_symmetry.space_group_name_H-M   'P 1'
#
loop_
_entity.id
_entity.type
_entity.pdbx_description
1 polymer ?
#
loop_
_entity_poly.entity_id
_entity_poly.type
_entity_poly.pdbx_seq_one_letter_code
_entity_poly.pdbx_strand_id
1 'polypeptide(L)'
;MSEGSLEPEVIARPDLEAVLADDKTKELIEEYEAEARTRAFTGWWDKIVTTLAVATTLFALYFAAAGAEIPFTGVVLVPSLRVLGQTITTPQIYVMIFLTAILVLTFLLYPMHPRFIKRVNAIDLGFIGASIAITAYVFLNFETVIYRVNSPNEWDFTFGVIAIVTVLEAGRRTIGWHLPAIGLAAIAYAYLADFMPGPFRGPPKDLDYIVSNQYLGLDGMLGTPLQVAATFIILFTIYGAILDYTGAGKFYVDLALPLTG
;
A
#
# COMPACT_ATOMS: atom_id res chain seq x y z
N MET A 1 -54.77 28.84 28.34
CA MET A 1 -53.79 27.74 28.42
C MET A 1 -54.35 26.58 27.63
N SER A 2 -53.91 26.40 26.38
CA SER A 2 -54.14 25.16 25.63
C SER A 2 -52.81 24.76 25.05
N GLU A 3 -52.25 23.68 25.58
CA GLU A 3 -51.01 23.05 25.13
C GLU A 3 -51.19 22.59 23.68
N GLY A 4 -50.43 23.21 22.77
CA GLY A 4 -50.25 22.70 21.42
C GLY A 4 -49.26 21.55 21.48
N SER A 5 -49.76 20.32 21.32
CA SER A 5 -48.95 19.11 21.24
C SER A 5 -47.97 19.20 20.08
N LEU A 6 -46.68 19.37 20.40
CA LEU A 6 -45.59 19.20 19.44
C LEU A 6 -45.45 17.70 19.16
N GLU A 7 -46.15 17.22 18.14
CA GLU A 7 -45.84 15.90 17.59
C GLU A 7 -44.41 15.95 17.02
N PRO A 8 -43.55 14.97 17.32
CA PRO A 8 -42.20 14.94 16.79
C PRO A 8 -42.29 14.78 15.26
N GLU A 9 -41.70 15.71 14.52
CA GLU A 9 -41.56 15.62 13.07
C GLU A 9 -40.77 14.35 12.75
N VAL A 10 -41.49 13.31 12.34
CA VAL A 10 -40.88 12.04 11.92
C VAL A 10 -40.19 12.32 10.59
N ILE A 11 -38.91 12.66 10.65
CA ILE A 11 -38.05 12.74 9.47
C ILE A 11 -38.01 11.33 8.89
N ALA A 12 -38.79 11.09 7.84
CA ALA A 12 -38.77 9.84 7.11
C ALA A 12 -37.32 9.57 6.69
N ARG A 13 -36.80 8.39 7.05
CA ARG A 13 -35.48 7.97 6.59
C ARG A 13 -35.48 8.07 5.06
N PRO A 14 -34.48 8.73 4.45
CA PRO A 14 -34.35 8.75 3.00
C PRO A 14 -34.40 7.31 2.51
N ASP A 15 -35.26 7.04 1.53
CA ASP A 15 -35.39 5.73 0.92
C ASP A 15 -34.04 5.38 0.27
N LEU A 16 -33.24 4.60 0.98
CA LEU A 16 -31.87 4.29 0.60
C LEU A 16 -31.83 3.56 -0.74
N GLU A 17 -32.85 2.75 -1.05
CA GLU A 17 -32.97 2.05 -2.33
C GLU A 17 -33.24 3.02 -3.46
N ALA A 18 -34.09 4.04 -3.25
CA ALA A 18 -34.34 5.09 -4.22
C ALA A 18 -33.11 6.00 -4.46
N VAL A 19 -32.34 6.27 -3.40
CA VAL A 19 -31.08 7.05 -3.50
C VAL A 19 -29.98 6.25 -4.19
N LEU A 20 -29.88 4.95 -3.94
CA LEU A 20 -28.94 4.05 -4.62
C LEU A 20 -29.36 3.72 -6.06
N ALA A 21 -30.65 3.83 -6.38
CA ALA A 21 -31.19 3.64 -7.73
C ALA A 21 -31.02 4.90 -8.62
N ASP A 22 -30.71 6.06 -8.04
CA ASP A 22 -30.46 7.28 -8.79
C ASP A 22 -29.16 7.14 -9.60
N ASP A 23 -29.29 7.15 -10.93
CA ASP A 23 -28.17 7.06 -11.86
C ASP A 23 -27.13 8.17 -11.61
N LYS A 24 -27.55 9.33 -11.08
CA LYS A 24 -26.63 10.41 -10.67
C LYS A 24 -25.81 10.08 -9.42
N THR A 25 -26.39 9.36 -8.47
CA THR A 25 -25.66 8.93 -7.27
C THR A 25 -24.70 7.80 -7.63
N LYS A 26 -25.07 6.90 -8.55
CA LYS A 26 -24.13 5.93 -9.15
C LYS A 26 -23.04 6.61 -9.98
N GLU A 27 -23.36 7.63 -10.77
CA GLU A 27 -22.38 8.38 -11.58
C GLU A 27 -21.44 9.21 -10.69
N LEU A 28 -21.93 9.81 -9.61
CA LEU A 28 -21.09 10.44 -8.58
C LEU A 28 -20.23 9.40 -7.85
N ILE A 29 -20.81 8.25 -7.46
CA ILE A 29 -20.05 7.16 -6.85
C ILE A 29 -19.00 6.67 -7.85
N GLU A 30 -19.30 6.45 -9.12
CA GLU A 30 -18.33 6.08 -10.17
C GLU A 30 -17.31 7.20 -10.46
N GLU A 31 -17.63 8.48 -10.26
CA GLU A 31 -16.70 9.61 -10.42
C GLU A 31 -15.77 9.76 -9.20
N TYR A 32 -16.24 9.45 -8.00
CA TYR A 32 -15.45 9.44 -6.75
C TYR A 32 -14.72 8.10 -6.51
N GLU A 33 -15.30 6.98 -6.93
CA GLU A 33 -14.77 5.62 -7.05
C GLU A 33 -14.13 5.39 -8.43
N ALA A 34 -13.93 6.43 -9.25
CA ALA A 34 -13.04 6.37 -10.40
C ALA A 34 -11.60 6.23 -9.88
N GLU A 35 -11.33 5.05 -9.31
CA GLU A 35 -10.03 4.45 -9.13
C GLU A 35 -9.20 4.79 -10.35
N ALA A 36 -7.95 5.20 -10.11
CA ALA A 36 -7.06 5.63 -11.15
C ALA A 36 -7.10 4.63 -12.32
N ARG A 37 -7.55 5.10 -13.50
CA ARG A 37 -7.85 4.24 -14.67
C ARG A 37 -6.72 3.25 -14.91
N THR A 38 -7.00 1.97 -14.65
CA THR A 38 -6.03 0.89 -14.81
C THR A 38 -5.90 0.48 -16.27
N ARG A 39 -4.75 -0.09 -16.62
CA ARG A 39 -4.51 -0.69 -17.94
C ARG A 39 -5.22 -2.03 -18.01
N ALA A 40 -6.10 -2.18 -18.98
CA ALA A 40 -6.59 -3.49 -19.41
C ALA A 40 -5.61 -4.07 -20.45
N PHE A 41 -4.86 -5.08 -20.05
CA PHE A 41 -4.00 -5.82 -20.97
C PHE A 41 -4.78 -6.92 -21.67
N THR A 42 -4.39 -7.23 -22.92
CA THR A 42 -4.90 -8.39 -23.66
C THR A 42 -3.72 -9.19 -24.22
N GLY A 43 -3.83 -10.52 -24.23
CA GLY A 43 -2.83 -11.40 -24.83
C GLY A 43 -1.68 -11.78 -23.89
N TRP A 44 -0.43 -11.59 -24.30
CA TRP A 44 0.74 -12.04 -23.52
C TRP A 44 0.98 -11.20 -22.25
N TRP A 45 0.76 -9.88 -22.33
CA TRP A 45 0.91 -8.98 -21.18
C TRP A 45 -0.08 -9.30 -20.05
N ASP A 46 -1.31 -9.70 -20.41
CA ASP A 46 -2.33 -10.13 -19.46
C ASP A 46 -1.87 -11.36 -18.66
N LYS A 47 -1.27 -12.34 -19.34
CA LYS A 47 -0.69 -13.52 -18.67
C LYS A 47 0.44 -13.16 -17.73
N ILE A 48 1.32 -12.24 -18.11
CA ILE A 48 2.42 -11.78 -17.25
C ILE A 48 1.85 -11.12 -15.99
N VAL A 49 0.94 -10.16 -16.16
CA VAL A 49 0.35 -9.39 -15.05
C VAL A 49 -0.45 -10.30 -14.13
N THR A 50 -1.29 -11.17 -14.68
CA THR A 50 -2.06 -12.15 -13.91
C THR A 50 -1.15 -13.11 -13.15
N THR A 51 -0.10 -13.63 -13.80
CA THR A 51 0.86 -14.52 -13.14
C THR A 51 1.58 -13.81 -12.00
N LEU A 52 2.01 -12.56 -12.21
CA LEU A 52 2.66 -11.76 -11.19
C LEU A 52 1.72 -11.43 -10.03
N ALA A 53 0.46 -11.09 -10.32
CA ALA A 53 -0.57 -10.83 -9.33
C ALA A 53 -0.84 -12.07 -8.47
N VAL A 54 -1.09 -13.22 -9.10
CA VAL A 54 -1.29 -14.50 -8.40
C VAL A 54 -0.06 -14.87 -7.58
N ALA A 55 1.15 -14.74 -8.13
CA ALA A 55 2.38 -15.02 -7.39
C ALA A 55 2.55 -14.09 -6.18
N THR A 56 2.24 -12.79 -6.34
CA THR A 56 2.30 -11.80 -5.24
C THR A 56 1.27 -12.12 -4.16
N THR A 57 0.05 -12.48 -4.54
CA THR A 57 -1.01 -12.91 -3.61
C THR A 57 -0.60 -14.17 -2.85
N LEU A 58 -0.11 -15.20 -3.53
CA LEU A 58 0.34 -16.43 -2.88
C LEU A 58 1.52 -16.18 -1.95
N PHE A 59 2.47 -15.33 -2.37
CA PHE A 59 3.60 -14.93 -1.55
C PHE A 59 3.16 -14.17 -0.30
N ALA A 60 2.24 -13.22 -0.44
CA ALA A 60 1.68 -12.46 0.66
C ALA A 60 0.92 -13.35 1.65
N LEU A 61 0.11 -14.30 1.15
CA LEU A 61 -0.58 -15.28 1.99
C LEU A 61 0.40 -16.19 2.73
N TYR A 62 1.45 -16.67 2.06
CA TYR A 62 2.51 -17.45 2.70
C TYR A 62 3.17 -16.65 3.82
N PHE A 63 3.57 -15.39 3.55
CA PHE A 63 4.23 -14.54 4.53
C PHE A 63 3.30 -14.21 5.72
N ALA A 64 2.04 -13.87 5.46
CA ALA A 64 1.05 -13.60 6.49
C ALA A 64 0.78 -14.83 7.37
N ALA A 65 0.62 -16.01 6.76
CA ALA A 65 0.42 -17.26 7.50
C ALA A 65 1.66 -17.66 8.28
N ALA A 66 2.84 -17.48 7.70
CA ALA A 66 4.11 -17.78 8.34
C ALA A 66 4.47 -16.80 9.46
N GLY A 67 3.81 -15.64 9.59
CA GLY A 67 3.95 -14.75 10.75
C GLY A 67 2.94 -15.03 11.86
N ALA A 68 2.03 -15.99 11.67
CA ALA A 68 0.96 -16.30 12.62
C ALA A 68 1.42 -17.25 13.73
N GLU A 69 0.96 -16.98 14.95
CA GLU A 69 1.03 -17.92 16.06
C GLU A 69 -0.03 -19.00 15.87
N ILE A 70 0.37 -20.27 15.95
CA ILE A 70 -0.58 -21.36 15.96
C ILE A 70 -1.39 -21.26 17.26
N PRO A 71 -2.73 -21.08 17.17
CA PRO A 71 -3.57 -20.94 18.34
C PRO A 71 -3.31 -22.07 19.35
N PHE A 72 -3.25 -21.71 20.64
CA PHE A 72 -3.08 -22.65 21.76
C PHE A 72 -1.72 -23.35 21.88
N THR A 73 -0.75 -23.09 21.01
CA THR A 73 0.59 -23.71 21.09
C THR A 73 1.71 -22.74 21.46
N GLY A 74 1.50 -21.43 21.27
CA GLY A 74 2.55 -20.42 21.45
C GLY A 74 3.71 -20.53 20.45
N VAL A 75 3.56 -21.37 19.40
CA VAL A 75 4.57 -21.53 18.35
C VAL A 75 4.27 -20.52 17.25
N VAL A 76 5.21 -19.58 17.07
CA VAL A 76 5.24 -18.65 15.95
C VAL A 76 5.84 -19.39 14.76
N LEU A 77 5.10 -19.49 13.66
CA LEU A 77 5.70 -19.93 12.41
C LEU A 77 6.78 -18.90 12.02
N VAL A 78 7.86 -19.34 11.38
CA VAL A 78 8.86 -18.42 10.85
C VAL A 78 8.97 -18.68 9.36
N PRO A 79 8.76 -17.66 8.51
CA PRO A 79 8.90 -17.84 7.08
C PRO A 79 10.36 -18.19 6.78
N SER A 80 10.55 -19.28 6.03
CA SER A 80 11.87 -19.79 5.63
C SER A 80 11.91 -20.00 4.12
N LEU A 81 12.31 -18.96 3.43
CA LEU A 81 12.46 -18.95 1.98
C LEU A 81 13.93 -19.21 1.67
N ARG A 82 14.18 -20.24 0.87
CA ARG A 82 15.51 -20.53 0.36
C ARG A 82 15.70 -19.82 -0.98
N VAL A 83 16.56 -18.80 -1.01
CA VAL A 83 16.93 -18.08 -2.23
C VAL A 83 18.44 -18.18 -2.39
N LEU A 84 18.89 -18.60 -3.57
CA LEU A 84 20.32 -18.74 -3.90
C LEU A 84 21.12 -19.60 -2.89
N GLY A 85 20.49 -20.62 -2.31
CA GLY A 85 21.13 -21.53 -1.36
C GLY A 85 21.20 -21.02 0.09
N GLN A 86 20.75 -19.79 0.36
CA GLN A 86 20.66 -19.23 1.71
C GLN A 86 19.22 -19.24 2.22
N THR A 87 19.04 -19.57 3.51
CA THR A 87 17.75 -19.51 4.20
C THR A 87 17.51 -18.10 4.71
N ILE A 88 16.57 -17.40 4.09
CA ILE A 88 16.13 -16.09 4.51
C ILE A 88 15.07 -16.27 5.59
N THR A 89 15.43 -15.93 6.83
CA THR A 89 14.50 -15.95 7.97
C THR A 89 14.10 -14.54 8.41
N THR A 90 14.80 -13.50 7.93
CA THR A 90 14.55 -12.13 8.36
C THR A 90 13.26 -11.57 7.72
N PRO A 91 12.26 -11.15 8.53
CA PRO A 91 10.99 -10.60 8.03
C PRO A 91 11.17 -9.44 7.06
N GLN A 92 12.19 -8.61 7.28
CA GLN A 92 12.48 -7.42 6.47
C GLN A 92 12.70 -7.75 4.99
N ILE A 93 13.33 -8.89 4.65
CA ILE A 93 13.55 -9.26 3.25
C ILE A 93 12.24 -9.64 2.55
N TYR A 94 11.31 -10.30 3.26
CA TYR A 94 9.99 -10.62 2.69
C TYR A 94 9.19 -9.37 2.37
N VAL A 95 9.22 -8.42 3.30
CA VAL A 95 8.57 -7.12 3.18
C VAL A 95 9.13 -6.33 1.98
N MET A 96 10.44 -6.40 1.74
CA MET A 96 11.07 -5.80 0.55
C MET A 96 10.67 -6.48 -0.76
N ILE A 97 10.61 -7.81 -0.79
CA ILE A 97 10.15 -8.56 -1.98
C ILE A 97 8.69 -8.22 -2.27
N PHE A 98 7.86 -8.15 -1.24
CA PHE A 98 6.45 -7.76 -1.35
C PHE A 98 6.31 -6.34 -1.92
N LEU A 99 7.06 -5.37 -1.41
CA LEU A 99 7.04 -4.00 -1.94
C LEU A 99 7.44 -3.98 -3.42
N THR A 100 8.53 -4.64 -3.80
CA THR A 100 8.95 -4.68 -5.20
C THR A 100 7.88 -5.31 -6.07
N ALA A 101 7.25 -6.40 -5.65
CA ALA A 101 6.17 -7.03 -6.39
C ALA A 101 4.97 -6.09 -6.59
N ILE A 102 4.56 -5.37 -5.54
CA ILE A 102 3.48 -4.39 -5.61
C ILE A 102 3.86 -3.19 -6.49
N LEU A 103 5.07 -2.66 -6.38
CA LEU A 103 5.51 -1.53 -7.20
C LEU A 103 5.56 -1.91 -8.69
N VAL A 104 6.08 -3.09 -9.01
CA VAL A 104 6.09 -3.60 -10.39
C VAL A 104 4.67 -3.75 -10.92
N LEU A 105 3.76 -4.35 -10.15
CA LEU A 105 2.33 -4.43 -10.51
C LEU A 105 1.72 -3.03 -10.66
N THR A 106 2.06 -2.10 -9.78
CA THR A 106 1.54 -0.72 -9.82
C THR A 106 1.96 -0.02 -11.10
N PHE A 107 3.23 -0.07 -11.48
CA PHE A 107 3.70 0.59 -12.71
C PHE A 107 3.24 -0.10 -14.00
N LEU A 108 2.95 -1.40 -13.94
CA LEU A 108 2.31 -2.13 -15.05
C LEU A 108 0.84 -1.73 -15.19
N LEU A 109 0.07 -1.74 -14.09
CA LEU A 109 -1.38 -1.51 -14.10
C LEU A 109 -1.75 -0.03 -14.14
N TYR A 110 -1.01 0.86 -13.50
CA TYR A 110 -1.36 2.28 -13.39
C TYR A 110 -0.47 3.14 -14.30
N PRO A 111 -1.03 3.70 -15.39
CA PRO A 111 -0.26 4.53 -16.31
C PRO A 111 0.10 5.88 -15.68
N MET A 112 1.25 6.44 -16.07
CA MET A 112 1.68 7.77 -15.61
C MET A 112 0.66 8.90 -15.92
N HIS A 113 -0.01 8.79 -17.06
CA HIS A 113 -1.00 9.74 -17.55
C HIS A 113 -2.06 8.98 -18.36
N PRO A 114 -3.34 9.39 -18.36
CA PRO A 114 -4.42 8.73 -19.10
C PRO A 114 -4.15 8.50 -20.60
N ARG A 115 -3.29 9.34 -21.19
CA ARG A 115 -2.84 9.23 -22.60
C ARG A 115 -2.04 7.95 -22.90
N PHE A 116 -1.42 7.36 -21.88
CA PHE A 116 -0.54 6.19 -22.00
C PHE A 116 -1.18 4.89 -21.51
N ILE A 117 -2.51 4.84 -21.45
CA ILE A 117 -3.24 3.66 -20.97
C ILE A 117 -3.08 2.44 -21.89
N LYS A 118 -2.82 2.65 -23.19
CA LYS A 118 -2.78 1.58 -24.19
C LYS A 118 -1.48 0.76 -24.23
N ARG A 119 -0.38 1.28 -23.69
CA ARG A 119 0.96 0.63 -23.78
C ARG A 119 1.80 0.93 -22.53
N VAL A 120 2.73 0.03 -22.23
CA VAL A 120 3.77 0.26 -21.22
C VAL A 120 4.82 1.20 -21.81
N ASN A 121 5.08 2.32 -21.16
CA ASN A 121 6.07 3.29 -21.61
C ASN A 121 7.47 2.94 -21.09
N ALA A 122 8.49 3.50 -21.74
CA ALA A 122 9.89 3.43 -21.26
C ALA A 122 10.05 3.99 -19.83
N ILE A 123 9.24 4.99 -19.46
CA ILE A 123 9.27 5.55 -18.11
C ILE A 123 8.74 4.54 -17.08
N ASP A 124 7.70 3.78 -17.42
CA ASP A 124 7.17 2.73 -16.54
C ASP A 124 8.20 1.61 -16.37
N LEU A 125 8.87 1.22 -17.45
CA LEU A 125 9.98 0.28 -17.40
C LEU A 125 11.15 0.80 -16.54
N GLY A 126 11.42 2.11 -16.59
CA GLY A 126 12.40 2.76 -15.71
C GLY A 126 12.03 2.61 -14.23
N PHE A 127 10.78 2.88 -13.86
CA PHE A 127 10.30 2.73 -12.48
C PHE A 127 10.20 1.26 -12.01
N ILE A 128 9.85 0.35 -12.92
CA ILE A 128 9.93 -1.11 -12.69
C ILE A 128 11.37 -1.52 -12.40
N GLY A 129 12.32 -1.07 -13.22
CA GLY A 129 13.75 -1.31 -13.02
C GLY A 129 14.25 -0.72 -11.71
N ALA A 130 13.82 0.50 -11.36
CA ALA A 130 14.16 1.15 -10.10
C ALA A 130 13.66 0.34 -8.90
N SER A 131 12.41 -0.14 -8.95
CA SER A 131 11.82 -0.96 -7.88
C SER A 131 12.63 -2.22 -7.62
N ILE A 132 13.01 -2.93 -8.69
CA ILE A 132 13.87 -4.12 -8.60
C ILE A 132 15.26 -3.75 -8.05
N ALA A 133 15.85 -2.65 -8.53
CA ALA A 133 17.18 -2.21 -8.11
C ALA A 133 17.23 -1.84 -6.61
N ILE A 134 16.17 -1.19 -6.10
CA ILE A 134 16.03 -0.85 -4.68
C ILE A 134 16.09 -2.11 -3.80
N THR A 135 15.33 -3.16 -4.11
CA THR A 135 15.39 -4.41 -3.33
C THR A 135 16.68 -5.19 -3.57
N ALA A 136 17.18 -5.22 -4.81
CA ALA A 136 18.43 -5.90 -5.14
C ALA A 136 19.62 -5.33 -4.36
N TYR A 137 19.70 -3.99 -4.21
CA TYR A 137 20.76 -3.34 -3.45
C TYR A 137 20.82 -3.82 -1.99
N VAL A 138 19.67 -3.82 -1.30
CA VAL A 138 19.61 -4.28 0.09
C VAL A 138 19.88 -5.77 0.19
N PHE A 139 19.34 -6.56 -0.74
CA PHE A 139 19.54 -8.01 -0.74
C PHE A 139 21.02 -8.39 -0.89
N LEU A 140 21.75 -7.72 -1.79
CA LEU A 140 23.18 -7.96 -2.03
C LEU A 140 24.07 -7.45 -0.89
N ASN A 141 23.63 -6.44 -0.14
CA ASN A 141 24.42 -5.81 0.93
C ASN A 141 23.87 -6.07 2.34
N PHE A 142 22.99 -7.07 2.48
CA PHE A 142 22.15 -7.28 3.65
C PHE A 142 22.90 -7.25 4.98
N GLU A 143 24.03 -7.96 5.09
CA GLU A 143 24.84 -8.03 6.31
C GLU A 143 25.37 -6.68 6.79
N THR A 144 25.59 -5.75 5.85
CA THR A 144 26.21 -4.46 6.14
C THR A 144 25.19 -3.35 6.30
N VAL A 145 24.07 -3.43 5.59
CA VAL A 145 23.00 -2.42 5.58
C VAL A 145 22.35 -2.28 6.96
N ILE A 146 22.16 -3.38 7.69
CA ILE A 146 21.51 -3.39 9.02
C ILE A 146 22.28 -2.53 10.03
N TYR A 147 23.61 -2.45 9.91
CA TYR A 147 24.46 -1.72 10.85
C TYR A 147 24.78 -0.29 10.40
N ARG A 148 24.42 0.11 9.17
CA ARG A 148 24.77 1.42 8.58
C ARG A 148 23.68 2.48 8.64
N VAL A 149 22.52 2.21 9.25
CA VAL A 149 21.41 3.18 9.33
C VAL A 149 21.85 4.53 9.91
N ASN A 150 22.75 4.53 10.90
CA ASN A 150 23.26 5.75 11.54
C ASN A 150 24.54 6.33 10.89
N SER A 151 25.10 5.67 9.87
CA SER A 151 26.29 6.12 9.14
C SER A 151 26.18 5.69 7.67
N PRO A 152 25.22 6.25 6.91
CA PRO A 152 24.94 5.83 5.55
C PRO A 152 26.09 6.17 4.60
N ASN A 153 26.30 5.32 3.60
CA ASN A 153 27.22 5.59 2.50
C ASN A 153 26.48 6.32 1.35
N GLU A 154 27.21 6.86 0.38
CA GLU A 154 26.68 7.55 -0.81
C GLU A 154 25.67 6.68 -1.59
N TRP A 155 25.90 5.36 -1.62
CA TRP A 155 24.99 4.40 -2.24
C TRP A 155 23.68 4.24 -1.46
N ASP A 156 23.74 4.20 -0.12
CA ASP A 156 22.55 4.11 0.74
C ASP A 156 21.66 5.35 0.55
N PHE A 157 22.29 6.54 0.44
CA PHE A 157 21.60 7.78 0.11
C PHE A 157 20.95 7.72 -1.28
N THR A 158 21.72 7.34 -2.30
CA THR A 158 21.25 7.31 -3.71
C THR A 158 20.06 6.36 -3.88
N PHE A 159 20.16 5.13 -3.37
CA PHE A 159 19.05 4.18 -3.42
C PHE A 159 17.87 4.59 -2.55
N GLY A 160 18.12 5.30 -1.44
CA GLY A 160 17.07 5.89 -0.62
C GLY A 160 16.28 6.97 -1.35
N VAL A 161 16.95 7.87 -2.07
CA VAL A 161 16.27 8.87 -2.92
C VAL A 161 15.45 8.18 -4.01
N ILE A 162 16.02 7.19 -4.69
CA ILE A 162 15.32 6.41 -5.72
C ILE A 162 14.08 5.73 -5.11
N ALA A 163 14.19 5.14 -3.92
CA ALA A 163 13.07 4.50 -3.22
C ALA A 163 11.96 5.48 -2.88
N ILE A 164 12.30 6.62 -2.28
CA ILE A 164 11.33 7.67 -1.94
C ILE A 164 10.60 8.15 -3.20
N VAL A 165 11.34 8.51 -4.25
CA VAL A 165 10.73 8.98 -5.52
C VAL A 165 9.85 7.91 -6.15
N THR A 166 10.29 6.66 -6.15
CA THR A 166 9.53 5.54 -6.73
C THR A 166 8.22 5.30 -5.97
N VAL A 167 8.24 5.31 -4.64
CA VAL A 167 7.02 5.11 -3.85
C VAL A 167 6.08 6.31 -3.90
N LEU A 168 6.61 7.54 -3.89
CA LEU A 168 5.80 8.75 -4.07
C LEU A 168 5.13 8.75 -5.45
N GLU A 169 5.84 8.37 -6.50
CA GLU A 169 5.28 8.25 -7.85
C GLU A 169 4.24 7.12 -7.94
N ALA A 170 4.46 5.99 -7.28
CA ALA A 170 3.47 4.92 -7.20
C ALA A 170 2.19 5.41 -6.50
N GLY A 171 2.33 6.10 -5.35
CA GLY A 171 1.20 6.71 -4.63
C GLY A 171 0.47 7.76 -5.46
N ARG A 172 1.21 8.57 -6.23
CA ARG A 172 0.63 9.54 -7.16
C ARG A 172 -0.25 8.88 -8.23
N ARG A 173 0.18 7.73 -8.75
CA ARG A 173 -0.53 7.02 -9.81
C ARG A 173 -1.76 6.26 -9.32
N THR A 174 -1.80 5.86 -8.05
CA THR A 174 -2.92 5.11 -7.48
C THR A 174 -3.96 6.01 -6.82
N ILE A 175 -3.53 6.99 -6.02
CA ILE A 175 -4.41 7.79 -5.14
C ILE A 175 -4.37 9.29 -5.52
N GLY A 176 -3.47 9.70 -6.42
CA GLY A 176 -3.29 11.09 -6.81
C GLY A 176 -2.32 11.85 -5.90
N TRP A 177 -2.32 13.18 -6.00
CA TRP A 177 -1.28 14.02 -5.37
C TRP A 177 -1.42 14.18 -3.85
N HIS A 178 -2.57 13.79 -3.27
CA HIS A 178 -2.88 13.99 -1.86
C HIS A 178 -1.87 13.33 -0.92
N LEU A 179 -1.63 12.02 -1.05
CA LEU A 179 -0.69 11.30 -0.19
C LEU A 179 0.78 11.68 -0.46
N PRO A 180 1.27 11.77 -1.71
CA PRO A 180 2.64 12.19 -1.97
C PRO A 180 2.95 13.60 -1.45
N ALA A 181 2.01 14.54 -1.55
CA ALA A 181 2.20 15.89 -1.03
C ALA A 181 2.40 15.91 0.49
N ILE A 182 1.60 15.12 1.23
CA ILE A 182 1.75 14.98 2.69
C ILE A 182 3.10 14.34 3.02
N GLY A 183 3.50 13.31 2.28
CA GLY A 183 4.81 12.66 2.46
C GLY A 183 5.98 13.63 2.24
N LEU A 184 5.93 14.42 1.17
CA LEU A 184 6.93 15.45 0.90
C LEU A 184 6.96 16.54 1.97
N ALA A 185 5.79 16.99 2.43
CA ALA A 185 5.68 17.96 3.51
C ALA A 185 6.27 17.41 4.82
N ALA A 186 6.05 16.13 5.13
CA ALA A 186 6.62 15.47 6.31
C ALA A 186 8.14 15.34 6.22
N ILE A 187 8.70 15.00 5.05
CA ILE A 187 10.15 14.96 4.82
C ILE A 187 10.74 16.37 4.94
N ALA A 188 10.10 17.38 4.36
CA ALA A 188 10.53 18.77 4.47
C ALA A 188 10.49 19.24 5.92
N TYR A 189 9.45 18.90 6.68
CA TYR A 189 9.36 19.18 8.11
C TYR A 189 10.49 18.49 8.88
N ALA A 190 10.78 17.21 8.60
CA ALA A 190 11.85 16.48 9.29
C ALA A 190 13.22 17.15 9.12
N TYR A 191 13.48 17.74 7.94
CA TYR A 191 14.71 18.49 7.67
C TYR A 191 14.71 19.88 8.31
N LEU A 192 13.58 20.58 8.27
CA LEU A 192 13.45 21.95 8.79
C LEU A 192 13.14 22.01 10.29
N ALA A 193 12.97 20.86 10.97
CA ALA A 193 12.53 20.78 12.35
C ALA A 193 13.45 21.54 13.33
N ASP A 194 14.76 21.62 13.07
CA ASP A 194 15.69 22.38 13.92
C ASP A 194 15.48 23.91 13.80
N PHE A 195 14.88 24.40 12.72
CA PHE A 195 14.60 25.83 12.57
C PHE A 195 13.25 26.25 13.16
N MET A 196 12.42 25.30 13.59
CA MET A 196 11.07 25.58 14.09
C MET A 196 11.08 26.10 15.54
N PRO A 197 10.15 27.01 15.90
CA PRO A 197 10.04 27.54 17.26
C PRO A 197 9.20 26.64 18.18
N GLY A 198 9.52 26.69 19.48
CA GLY A 198 8.70 26.10 20.54
C GLY A 198 8.59 24.58 20.48
N PRO A 199 7.40 23.99 20.72
CA PRO A 199 7.23 22.54 20.84
C PRO A 199 7.41 21.77 19.52
N PHE A 200 7.48 22.48 18.38
CA PHE A 200 7.69 21.89 17.06
C PHE A 200 9.18 21.75 16.70
N ARG A 201 10.10 22.18 17.59
CA ARG A 201 11.54 22.08 17.33
C ARG A 201 12.04 20.65 17.52
N GLY A 202 12.70 20.12 16.52
CA GLY A 202 13.39 18.82 16.56
C GLY A 202 14.91 18.97 16.65
N PRO A 203 15.64 17.87 16.96
CA PRO A 203 17.10 17.85 16.82
C PRO A 203 17.50 18.02 15.34
N PRO A 204 18.66 18.65 15.06
CA PRO A 204 19.16 18.77 13.69
C PRO A 204 19.42 17.38 13.09
N LYS A 205 18.97 17.20 11.85
CA LYS A 205 19.15 15.97 11.09
C LYS A 205 19.62 16.31 9.69
N ASP A 206 20.71 15.69 9.29
CA ASP A 206 21.20 15.80 7.92
C ASP A 206 20.26 15.05 6.96
N LEU A 207 20.19 15.54 5.71
CA LEU A 207 19.34 14.93 4.69
C LEU A 207 19.73 13.46 4.44
N ASP A 208 21.03 13.16 4.51
CA ASP A 208 21.56 11.81 4.36
C ASP A 208 20.97 10.86 5.40
N TYR A 209 20.94 11.29 6.66
CA TYR A 209 20.32 10.53 7.73
C TYR A 209 18.81 10.35 7.52
N ILE A 210 18.09 11.42 7.13
CA ILE A 210 16.63 11.34 6.91
C ILE A 210 16.31 10.34 5.79
N VAL A 211 16.98 10.46 4.65
CA VAL A 211 16.75 9.59 3.48
C VAL A 211 17.11 8.15 3.79
N SER A 212 18.29 7.92 4.39
CA SER A 212 18.73 6.56 4.71
C SER A 212 17.91 5.94 5.83
N ASN A 213 17.45 6.69 6.82
CA ASN A 213 16.51 6.18 7.82
C ASN A 213 15.13 5.90 7.22
N GLN A 214 14.64 6.74 6.31
CA GLN A 214 13.38 6.49 5.62
C GLN A 214 13.44 5.24 4.73
N TYR A 215 14.60 4.95 4.15
CA TYR A 215 14.81 3.78 3.32
C TYR A 215 15.10 2.51 4.13
N LEU A 216 16.10 2.54 5.01
CA LEU A 216 16.66 1.37 5.70
C LEU A 216 16.18 1.21 7.15
N GLY A 217 15.63 2.26 7.75
CA GLY A 217 15.21 2.27 9.14
C GLY A 217 13.95 1.43 9.38
N LEU A 218 13.80 0.95 10.61
CA LEU A 218 12.65 0.15 11.06
C LEU A 218 11.35 0.97 11.15
N ASP A 219 11.46 2.27 11.34
CA ASP A 219 10.32 3.20 11.33
C ASP A 219 10.09 3.82 9.93
N GLY A 220 10.95 3.46 8.96
CA GLY A 220 10.90 3.94 7.59
C GLY A 220 9.94 3.13 6.71
N MET A 221 10.08 3.35 5.40
CA MET A 221 9.24 2.73 4.37
C MET A 221 9.42 1.21 4.31
N LEU A 222 10.62 0.69 4.55
CA LEU A 222 10.90 -0.75 4.54
C LEU A 222 10.69 -1.43 5.91
N GLY A 223 10.17 -0.67 6.86
CA GLY A 223 10.02 -1.07 8.25
C GLY A 223 8.61 -1.51 8.60
N THR A 224 8.19 -1.18 9.81
CA THR A 224 6.91 -1.57 10.41
C THR A 224 5.68 -1.21 9.56
N PRO A 225 5.55 -0.02 8.94
CA PRO A 225 4.38 0.32 8.14
C PRO A 225 4.12 -0.67 7.00
N LEU A 226 5.18 -1.05 6.29
CA LEU A 226 5.10 -2.00 5.18
C LEU A 226 4.94 -3.44 5.67
N GLN A 227 5.51 -3.78 6.83
CA GLN A 227 5.25 -5.06 7.49
C GLN A 227 3.76 -5.23 7.79
N VAL A 228 3.12 -4.22 8.39
CA VAL A 228 1.68 -4.22 8.68
C VAL A 228 0.86 -4.35 7.39
N ALA A 229 1.29 -3.67 6.31
CA ALA A 229 0.63 -3.81 5.01
C ALA A 229 0.74 -5.23 4.43
N ALA A 230 1.91 -5.84 4.53
CA ALA A 230 2.21 -7.17 4.00
C ALA A 230 1.60 -8.33 4.80
N THR A 231 1.28 -8.13 6.08
CA THR A 231 0.69 -9.19 6.93
C THR A 231 -0.81 -9.03 7.12
N PHE A 232 -1.29 -7.80 7.32
CA PHE A 232 -2.69 -7.55 7.71
C PHE A 232 -3.51 -6.95 6.58
N ILE A 233 -3.06 -5.82 6.00
CA ILE A 233 -3.86 -5.10 5.00
C ILE A 233 -4.14 -5.98 3.78
N ILE A 234 -3.10 -6.66 3.25
CA ILE A 234 -3.27 -7.53 2.08
C ILE A 234 -4.22 -8.69 2.33
N LEU A 235 -4.24 -9.26 3.54
CA LEU A 235 -5.15 -10.36 3.88
C LEU A 235 -6.60 -9.88 3.89
N PHE A 236 -6.87 -8.70 4.45
CA PHE A 236 -8.18 -8.08 4.41
C PHE A 236 -8.58 -7.71 2.98
N THR A 237 -7.66 -7.22 2.14
CA THR A 237 -7.94 -6.92 0.73
C THR A 237 -8.29 -8.19 -0.05
N ILE A 238 -7.53 -9.27 0.12
CA ILE A 238 -7.81 -10.57 -0.55
C ILE A 238 -9.16 -11.12 -0.07
N TYR A 239 -9.40 -11.12 1.24
CA TYR A 239 -10.66 -11.58 1.80
C TYR A 239 -11.85 -10.75 1.31
N GLY A 240 -11.71 -9.42 1.27
CA GLY A 240 -12.70 -8.50 0.70
C GLY A 240 -13.01 -8.82 -0.76
N ALA A 241 -11.98 -9.04 -1.58
CA ALA A 241 -12.15 -9.43 -2.98
C ALA A 241 -12.85 -10.79 -3.14
N ILE A 242 -12.57 -11.77 -2.26
CA ILE A 242 -13.26 -13.06 -2.26
C ILE A 242 -14.74 -12.90 -1.86
N LEU A 243 -15.04 -12.09 -0.83
CA LEU A 243 -16.41 -11.84 -0.39
C LEU A 243 -17.25 -11.14 -1.47
N ASP A 244 -16.66 -10.19 -2.17
CA ASP A 244 -17.29 -9.48 -3.27
C ASP A 244 -17.57 -10.42 -4.45
N TYR A 245 -16.56 -11.18 -4.88
CA TYR A 245 -16.69 -12.13 -5.99
C TYR A 245 -17.66 -13.28 -5.70
N THR A 246 -17.69 -13.79 -4.46
CA THR A 246 -18.61 -14.87 -4.06
C THR A 246 -20.03 -14.38 -3.82
N GLY A 247 -20.27 -13.06 -3.76
CA GLY A 247 -21.56 -12.49 -3.39
C GLY A 247 -21.93 -12.70 -1.92
N ALA A 248 -21.00 -13.20 -1.10
CA ALA A 248 -21.22 -13.42 0.33
C ALA A 248 -21.51 -12.10 1.07
N GLY A 249 -20.97 -10.98 0.60
CA GLY A 249 -21.31 -9.65 1.12
C GLY A 249 -22.81 -9.36 1.01
N LYS A 250 -23.42 -9.64 -0.15
CA LYS A 250 -24.88 -9.50 -0.36
C LYS A 250 -25.66 -10.46 0.53
N PHE A 251 -25.23 -11.72 0.62
CA PHE A 251 -25.85 -12.70 1.53
C PHE A 251 -25.89 -12.24 2.99
N TYR A 252 -24.82 -11.62 3.51
CA TYR A 252 -24.81 -11.08 4.87
C TYR A 252 -25.75 -9.87 5.05
N VAL A 253 -25.83 -8.98 4.05
CA VAL A 253 -26.77 -7.85 4.04
C VAL A 253 -28.21 -8.34 3.99
N ASP A 254 -28.49 -9.28 3.09
CA ASP A 254 -29.81 -9.90 2.91
C ASP A 254 -30.24 -10.71 4.14
N LEU A 255 -29.31 -11.19 4.95
CA LEU A 255 -29.59 -11.82 6.25
C LEU A 255 -29.81 -10.79 7.37
N ALA A 256 -29.04 -9.69 7.36
CA ALA A 256 -29.11 -8.66 8.40
C ALA A 256 -30.41 -7.83 8.30
N LEU A 257 -30.89 -7.54 7.10
CA LEU A 257 -32.11 -6.75 6.87
C LEU A 257 -33.36 -7.40 7.52
N PRO A 258 -33.70 -8.68 7.26
CA PRO A 258 -34.83 -9.35 7.91
C PRO A 258 -34.69 -9.49 9.43
N LEU A 259 -33.45 -9.55 9.95
CA LEU A 259 -33.19 -9.67 11.39
C LEU A 259 -33.26 -8.32 12.13
N THR A 260 -33.09 -7.21 11.43
CA THR A 260 -33.06 -5.87 12.04
C THR A 260 -34.30 -5.02 11.75
N GLY A 261 -35.17 -5.47 10.83
CA GLY A 261 -36.48 -4.88 10.56
C GLY A 261 -36.52 -4.12 9.25
#